data_AF-A0A3C0HB95-F1
#
_entry.id   AF-A0A3C0HB95-F1
#
_cell.length_a   1.000
_cell.length_b   1.000
_cell.length_c   1.000
_cell.angle_alpha   90.00
_cell.angle_beta   90.00
_cell.angle_gamma   90.00
#
_symmetry.space_group_name_H-M   'P 1'
#
loop_
_entity.id
_entity.type
_entity.pdbx_description
1 polymer ?
#
loop_
_entity_poly.entity_id
_entity_poly.type
_entity_poly.pdbx_seq_one_letter_code
_entity_poly.pdbx_strand_id
1 'polypeptide(L)'
;MEKKNRLIMQITLLLIPMLVVAQYDHISVFSNLSGDDLYEEVVDTYKPDVVLTYGMARDTMFSKIDGVNDSLECIYTGMKRYLTPGEDPTQTVYLDGAPNGINTEHSYPQSKGASDGNARSDMHHLYPTRSQTNNDRGSKVFDESNDFQTLIWYRNTTEQGNTPEANIDEWSELGNNLFEPRESVKGDIARSIMYFYTMYRDQANAADPDFFGLQQEILCDWHYADPVDQVEWERSHKIAQWQEGKANPFVLDCSLAARVYCNQVSAECMLVDVDDAITDLIHVYPNPAQEFLYIDGVSDSKISISSVNGEVSLYMIRNGKVDISSLVKGIYFLSLELNGIDHSLTFVKM
;
A
#
# COMPACT_ATOMS: atom_id res chain seq x y z
N MET A 1 23.85 63.48 -4.37
CA MET A 1 22.61 62.84 -3.89
C MET A 1 22.42 61.54 -4.69
N GLU A 2 23.03 60.45 -4.24
CA GLU A 2 22.82 59.11 -4.82
C GLU A 2 21.54 58.50 -4.24
N LYS A 3 20.63 58.05 -5.12
CA LYS A 3 19.50 57.20 -4.74
C LYS A 3 19.91 55.73 -4.93
N LYS A 4 20.08 55.01 -3.83
CA LYS A 4 20.17 53.53 -3.82
C LYS A 4 18.77 52.95 -4.08
N ASN A 5 18.58 52.30 -5.23
CA ASN A 5 17.44 51.42 -5.46
C ASN A 5 17.68 50.09 -4.74
N ARG A 6 16.86 49.79 -3.73
CA ARG A 6 16.79 48.46 -3.11
C ARG A 6 15.77 47.62 -3.88
N LEU A 7 16.24 46.57 -4.54
CA LEU A 7 15.41 45.53 -5.13
C LEU A 7 14.91 44.64 -3.98
N ILE A 8 13.60 44.62 -3.73
CA ILE A 8 12.98 43.73 -2.76
C ILE A 8 12.68 42.42 -3.49
N MET A 9 13.44 41.38 -3.18
CA MET A 9 13.18 40.02 -3.67
C MET A 9 12.04 39.44 -2.83
N GLN A 10 10.84 39.38 -3.41
CA GLN A 10 9.71 38.64 -2.81
C GLN A 10 9.96 37.16 -3.04
N ILE A 11 10.30 36.44 -1.96
CA ILE A 11 10.32 34.98 -1.93
C ILE A 11 8.88 34.54 -1.75
N THR A 12 8.24 34.11 -2.84
CA THR A 12 6.94 33.45 -2.79
C THR A 12 7.18 32.02 -2.31
N LEU A 13 6.92 31.75 -1.04
CA LEU A 13 6.96 30.41 -0.47
C LEU A 13 5.77 29.63 -1.05
N LEU A 14 6.02 28.79 -2.06
CA LEU A 14 5.03 27.83 -2.55
C LEU A 14 4.81 26.80 -1.42
N LEU A 15 3.67 26.87 -0.74
CA LEU A 15 3.18 25.76 0.06
C LEU A 15 2.70 24.68 -0.92
N ILE A 16 3.55 23.69 -1.16
CA ILE A 16 3.14 22.43 -1.77
C ILE A 16 2.29 21.71 -0.70
N PRO A 17 1.03 21.35 -0.98
CA PRO A 17 0.24 20.55 -0.05
C PRO A 17 0.96 19.20 0.11
N MET A 18 1.48 18.94 1.31
CA MET A 18 2.03 17.64 1.67
C MET A 18 0.82 16.72 1.80
N LEU A 19 0.57 15.90 0.79
CA LEU A 19 -0.36 14.78 0.91
C LEU A 19 0.25 13.83 1.94
N VAL A 20 -0.37 13.75 3.11
CA VAL A 20 -0.04 12.72 4.09
C VAL A 20 -0.63 11.43 3.53
N VAL A 21 0.21 10.59 2.95
CA VAL A 21 -0.18 9.25 2.54
C VAL A 21 -0.07 8.37 3.78
N ALA A 22 -1.11 7.61 4.06
CA ALA A 22 -1.20 6.76 5.23
C ALA A 22 -1.51 5.33 4.78
N GLN A 23 -1.09 4.36 5.58
CA GLN A 23 -1.30 2.94 5.31
C GLN A 23 -2.78 2.57 5.52
N TYR A 24 -3.31 1.72 4.64
CA TYR A 24 -4.72 1.31 4.60
C TYR A 24 -5.24 0.68 5.91
N ASP A 25 -4.49 -0.26 6.50
CA ASP A 25 -4.87 -0.98 7.73
C ASP A 25 -3.61 -1.46 8.48
N HIS A 26 -3.74 -1.91 9.73
CA HIS A 26 -2.60 -2.29 10.57
C HIS A 26 -2.87 -3.48 11.50
N ILE A 27 -1.96 -4.45 11.47
CA ILE A 27 -1.87 -5.53 12.45
C ILE A 27 -0.44 -5.57 12.99
N SER A 28 -0.26 -5.13 14.25
CA SER A 28 1.03 -5.10 14.93
C SER A 28 1.74 -6.47 14.91
N VAL A 29 3.00 -6.49 14.50
CA VAL A 29 3.84 -7.70 14.43
C VAL A 29 4.87 -7.68 15.56
N PHE A 30 4.60 -8.40 16.66
CA PHE A 30 5.54 -8.55 17.79
C PHE A 30 6.16 -7.24 18.28
N SER A 31 5.32 -6.25 18.61
CA SER A 31 5.75 -4.87 18.96
C SER A 31 6.69 -4.77 20.15
N ASN A 32 6.77 -5.82 20.98
CA ASN A 32 7.67 -5.92 22.13
C ASN A 32 9.03 -6.60 21.82
N LEU A 33 9.24 -7.09 20.60
CA LEU A 33 10.49 -7.76 20.18
C LEU A 33 11.35 -6.84 19.30
N SER A 34 12.66 -7.08 19.30
CA SER A 34 13.65 -6.38 18.49
C SER A 34 14.86 -7.27 18.17
N GLY A 35 15.66 -6.91 17.17
CA GLY A 35 16.90 -7.62 16.86
C GLY A 35 16.67 -9.07 16.45
N ASP A 36 17.55 -9.97 16.89
CA ASP A 36 17.51 -11.39 16.51
C ASP A 36 16.22 -12.09 17.00
N ASP A 37 15.75 -11.77 18.21
CA ASP A 37 14.50 -12.33 18.76
C ASP A 37 13.29 -11.98 17.86
N LEU A 38 13.22 -10.74 17.36
CA LEU A 38 12.16 -10.33 16.43
C LEU A 38 12.30 -11.07 15.10
N TYR A 39 13.51 -11.18 14.58
CA TYR A 39 13.75 -11.86 13.31
C TYR A 39 13.32 -13.33 13.36
N GLU A 40 13.74 -14.06 14.40
CA GLU A 40 13.41 -15.47 14.56
C GLU A 40 11.90 -15.68 14.68
N GLU A 41 11.22 -14.89 15.51
CA GLU A 41 9.77 -15.01 15.71
C GLU A 41 8.97 -14.66 14.44
N VAL A 42 9.42 -13.65 13.67
CA VAL A 42 8.81 -13.30 12.39
C VAL A 42 8.94 -14.46 11.39
N VAL A 43 10.11 -15.09 11.31
CA VAL A 43 10.32 -16.23 10.40
C VAL A 43 9.47 -17.42 10.84
N ASP A 44 9.47 -17.78 12.12
CA ASP A 44 8.69 -18.91 12.65
C ASP A 44 7.18 -18.75 12.39
N THR A 45 6.67 -17.52 12.55
CA THR A 45 5.23 -17.25 12.42
C THR A 45 4.79 -17.08 10.97
N TYR A 46 5.56 -16.38 10.13
CA TYR A 46 5.11 -15.91 8.82
C TYR A 46 5.72 -16.64 7.63
N LYS A 47 6.74 -17.50 7.81
CA LYS A 47 7.25 -18.32 6.70
C LYS A 47 6.38 -19.56 6.49
N PRO A 48 5.81 -19.79 5.31
CA PRO A 48 5.04 -21.01 5.04
C PRO A 48 5.96 -22.24 4.92
N ASP A 49 5.59 -23.33 5.58
CA ASP A 49 6.28 -24.62 5.49
C ASP A 49 5.96 -25.30 4.15
N VAL A 50 4.71 -25.16 3.69
CA VAL A 50 4.23 -25.68 2.41
C VAL A 50 3.66 -24.55 1.57
N VAL A 51 4.15 -24.44 0.34
CA VAL A 51 3.55 -23.61 -0.72
C VAL A 51 3.17 -24.48 -1.91
N LEU A 52 2.37 -23.93 -2.82
CA LEU A 52 2.02 -24.60 -4.07
C LEU A 52 3.28 -24.87 -4.92
N THR A 53 3.20 -25.88 -5.80
CA THR A 53 4.25 -26.08 -6.81
C THR A 53 4.37 -24.85 -7.70
N TYR A 54 5.55 -24.60 -8.27
CA TYR A 54 5.81 -23.40 -9.07
C TYR A 54 4.77 -23.14 -10.18
N GLY A 55 4.32 -24.17 -10.89
CA GLY A 55 3.26 -24.04 -11.89
C GLY A 55 1.93 -23.61 -11.27
N MET A 56 1.49 -24.33 -10.24
CA MET A 56 0.23 -24.06 -9.54
C MET A 56 0.22 -22.69 -8.85
N ALA A 57 1.34 -22.26 -8.27
CA ALA A 57 1.48 -20.95 -7.66
C ALA A 57 1.25 -19.84 -8.70
N ARG A 58 1.87 -19.94 -9.88
CA ARG A 58 1.69 -18.96 -10.96
C ARG A 58 0.28 -18.95 -11.51
N ASP A 59 -0.32 -20.12 -11.74
CA ASP A 59 -1.70 -20.19 -12.26
C ASP A 59 -2.70 -19.62 -11.24
N THR A 60 -2.49 -19.90 -9.95
CA THR A 60 -3.29 -19.36 -8.86
C THR A 60 -3.11 -17.85 -8.76
N MET A 61 -1.87 -17.37 -8.79
CA MET A 61 -1.55 -15.96 -8.75
C MET A 61 -2.22 -15.19 -9.89
N PHE A 62 -2.05 -15.64 -11.13
CA PHE A 62 -2.60 -14.94 -12.29
C PHE A 62 -4.14 -14.97 -12.33
N SER A 63 -4.78 -16.04 -11.90
CA SER A 63 -6.24 -16.20 -12.07
C SER A 63 -7.09 -15.90 -10.83
N LYS A 64 -6.53 -16.05 -9.63
CA LYS A 64 -7.28 -15.93 -8.36
C LYS A 64 -6.85 -14.76 -7.49
N ILE A 65 -5.63 -14.25 -7.68
CA ILE A 65 -5.05 -13.20 -6.84
C ILE A 65 -4.97 -11.90 -7.63
N ASP A 66 -4.21 -11.88 -8.72
CA ASP A 66 -3.88 -10.68 -9.50
C ASP A 66 -4.81 -10.47 -10.72
N GLY A 67 -5.63 -11.46 -11.05
CA GLY A 67 -6.68 -11.33 -12.07
C GLY A 67 -7.87 -10.52 -11.53
N VAL A 68 -8.08 -9.32 -12.07
CA VAL A 68 -9.19 -8.42 -11.68
C VAL A 68 -10.17 -8.29 -12.84
N ASN A 69 -11.44 -8.58 -12.56
CA ASN A 69 -12.49 -8.70 -13.58
C ASN A 69 -12.10 -9.71 -14.67
N ASP A 70 -11.76 -9.22 -15.85
CA ASP A 70 -11.40 -10.00 -17.02
C ASP A 70 -9.94 -9.83 -17.44
N SER A 71 -9.13 -9.14 -16.63
CA SER A 71 -7.81 -8.67 -17.03
C SER A 71 -6.73 -8.94 -15.98
N LEU A 72 -5.52 -9.19 -16.44
CA LEU A 72 -4.29 -9.30 -15.66
C LEU A 72 -3.40 -8.07 -15.93
N GLU A 73 -2.97 -7.38 -14.89
CA GLU A 73 -2.11 -6.17 -14.99
C GLU A 73 -0.65 -6.51 -14.66
N CYS A 74 0.28 -5.98 -15.45
CA CYS A 74 1.72 -6.11 -15.21
C CYS A 74 2.23 -5.10 -14.18
N ILE A 75 2.99 -5.57 -13.19
CA ILE A 75 3.46 -4.76 -12.05
C ILE A 75 4.25 -3.51 -12.47
N TYR A 76 5.22 -3.65 -13.39
CA TYR A 76 6.10 -2.55 -13.79
C TYR A 76 5.46 -1.60 -14.81
N THR A 77 4.72 -2.13 -15.78
CA THR A 77 4.29 -1.33 -16.94
C THR A 77 2.82 -0.92 -16.88
N GLY A 78 2.00 -1.51 -16.01
CA GLY A 78 0.54 -1.35 -16.04
C GLY A 78 -0.12 -1.99 -17.27
N MET A 79 0.63 -2.71 -18.11
CA MET A 79 0.07 -3.40 -19.28
C MET A 79 -0.99 -4.42 -18.82
N LYS A 80 -2.20 -4.32 -19.38
CA LYS A 80 -3.28 -5.27 -19.11
C LYS A 80 -3.45 -6.26 -20.25
N ARG A 81 -3.80 -7.50 -19.91
CA ARG A 81 -4.27 -8.50 -20.87
C ARG A 81 -5.48 -9.25 -20.38
N TYR A 82 -6.38 -9.53 -21.32
CA TYR A 82 -7.56 -10.34 -21.08
C TYR A 82 -7.17 -11.76 -20.65
N LEU A 83 -7.81 -12.25 -19.59
CA LEU A 83 -7.70 -13.63 -19.13
C LEU A 83 -8.85 -14.44 -19.72
N THR A 84 -8.55 -15.34 -20.67
CA THR A 84 -9.57 -16.19 -21.28
C THR A 84 -10.17 -17.15 -20.24
N PRO A 85 -11.49 -17.10 -19.97
CA PRO A 85 -12.11 -17.98 -19.00
C PRO A 85 -11.99 -19.46 -19.39
N GLY A 86 -11.52 -20.28 -18.45
CA GLY A 86 -11.41 -21.73 -18.64
C GLY A 86 -10.14 -22.22 -19.34
N GLU A 87 -9.25 -21.31 -19.75
CA GLU A 87 -7.92 -21.65 -20.26
C GLU A 87 -6.86 -21.55 -19.16
N ASP A 88 -5.67 -22.12 -19.41
CA ASP A 88 -4.52 -21.98 -18.52
C ASP A 88 -4.09 -20.49 -18.52
N PRO A 89 -4.17 -19.80 -17.37
CA PRO A 89 -3.98 -18.36 -17.31
C PRO A 89 -2.55 -17.98 -17.63
N THR A 90 -1.55 -18.80 -17.29
CA THR A 90 -0.15 -18.46 -17.52
C THR A 90 0.28 -18.76 -18.96
N GLN A 91 -0.25 -19.81 -19.58
CA GLN A 91 0.05 -20.10 -21.00
C GLN A 91 -0.61 -19.09 -21.94
N THR A 92 -1.86 -18.74 -21.68
CA THR A 92 -2.67 -17.89 -22.58
C THR A 92 -2.09 -16.48 -22.72
N VAL A 93 -1.67 -15.88 -21.60
CA VAL A 93 -1.11 -14.52 -21.60
C VAL A 93 0.37 -14.46 -21.99
N TYR A 94 1.08 -15.60 -21.97
CA TYR A 94 2.52 -15.66 -22.27
C TYR A 94 2.85 -15.43 -23.74
N LEU A 95 1.93 -15.78 -24.66
CA LEU A 95 2.08 -15.56 -26.10
C LEU A 95 3.41 -16.09 -26.66
N ASP A 96 3.78 -17.32 -26.29
CA ASP A 96 5.02 -17.97 -26.72
C ASP A 96 6.30 -17.14 -26.45
N GLY A 97 6.28 -16.28 -25.42
CA GLY A 97 7.41 -15.42 -25.06
C GLY A 97 7.52 -14.15 -25.91
N ALA A 98 6.45 -13.76 -26.61
CA ALA A 98 6.42 -12.49 -27.33
C ALA A 98 6.74 -11.30 -26.40
N PRO A 99 7.30 -10.18 -26.90
CA PRO A 99 7.68 -9.02 -26.08
C PRO A 99 6.53 -8.44 -25.23
N ASN A 100 5.31 -8.50 -25.77
CA ASN A 100 4.09 -8.06 -25.09
C ASN A 100 3.31 -9.21 -24.43
N GLY A 101 3.87 -10.42 -24.35
CA GLY A 101 3.35 -11.48 -23.48
C GLY A 101 3.53 -11.12 -22.00
N ILE A 102 2.84 -11.84 -21.12
CA ILE A 102 3.01 -11.73 -19.67
C ILE A 102 3.71 -12.99 -19.17
N ASN A 103 4.83 -12.81 -18.48
CA ASN A 103 5.49 -13.87 -17.72
C ASN A 103 5.50 -13.51 -16.21
N THR A 104 6.19 -14.32 -15.41
CA THR A 104 6.24 -14.13 -13.96
C THR A 104 7.54 -13.46 -13.56
N GLU A 105 7.41 -12.36 -12.85
CA GLU A 105 8.48 -11.67 -12.15
C GLU A 105 8.82 -12.41 -10.86
N HIS A 106 10.10 -12.52 -10.57
CA HIS A 106 10.62 -12.80 -9.24
C HIS A 106 11.25 -11.51 -8.73
N SER A 107 10.54 -10.74 -7.89
CA SER A 107 11.06 -9.44 -7.45
C SER A 107 12.40 -9.61 -6.71
N TYR A 108 12.54 -10.69 -5.94
CA TYR A 108 13.85 -11.23 -5.58
C TYR A 108 14.31 -12.26 -6.62
N PRO A 109 15.37 -12.01 -7.42
CA PRO A 109 15.67 -12.83 -8.60
C PRO A 109 16.01 -14.29 -8.27
N GLN A 110 15.66 -15.20 -9.18
CA GLN A 110 16.03 -16.62 -9.06
C GLN A 110 17.55 -16.82 -8.97
N SER A 111 18.33 -16.02 -9.72
CA SER A 111 19.80 -16.03 -9.68
C SER A 111 20.39 -15.58 -8.34
N LYS A 112 19.56 -15.03 -7.44
CA LYS A 112 19.94 -14.50 -6.13
C LYS A 112 19.36 -15.33 -4.98
N GLY A 113 18.86 -16.53 -5.24
CA GLY A 113 18.42 -17.47 -4.19
C GLY A 113 16.94 -17.87 -4.26
N ALA A 114 16.17 -17.30 -5.20
CA ALA A 114 14.78 -17.66 -5.42
C ALA A 114 14.57 -18.80 -6.46
N SER A 115 15.59 -19.62 -6.76
CA SER A 115 15.53 -20.61 -7.85
C SER A 115 14.80 -21.91 -7.48
N ASP A 116 14.71 -22.24 -6.19
CA ASP A 116 14.32 -23.58 -5.73
C ASP A 116 13.37 -23.57 -4.52
N GLY A 117 12.64 -24.69 -4.36
CA GLY A 117 11.76 -24.94 -3.22
C GLY A 117 10.66 -23.88 -3.03
N ASN A 118 10.34 -23.62 -1.75
CA ASN A 118 9.33 -22.61 -1.40
C ASN A 118 9.75 -21.21 -1.84
N ALA A 119 11.05 -20.88 -1.76
CA ALA A 119 11.57 -19.58 -2.18
C ALA A 119 11.21 -19.26 -3.65
N ARG A 120 11.18 -20.26 -4.53
CA ARG A 120 10.78 -20.07 -5.93
C ARG A 120 9.28 -19.82 -6.13
N SER A 121 8.46 -20.39 -5.26
CA SER A 121 7.00 -20.52 -5.47
C SER A 121 6.17 -19.67 -4.53
N ASP A 122 6.78 -19.04 -3.52
CA ASP A 122 6.09 -18.13 -2.60
C ASP A 122 5.58 -16.89 -3.33
N MET A 123 4.26 -16.72 -3.38
CA MET A 123 3.60 -15.68 -4.18
C MET A 123 3.79 -14.26 -3.63
N HIS A 124 4.28 -14.07 -2.40
CA HIS A 124 4.49 -12.75 -1.81
C HIS A 124 5.61 -11.93 -2.48
N HIS A 125 6.43 -12.53 -3.36
CA HIS A 125 7.43 -11.81 -4.17
C HIS A 125 7.28 -12.06 -5.68
N LEU A 126 6.23 -12.77 -6.08
CA LEU A 126 5.93 -13.04 -7.48
C LEU A 126 4.92 -12.04 -8.02
N TYR A 127 5.08 -11.64 -9.28
CA TYR A 127 4.16 -10.72 -9.95
C TYR A 127 3.94 -11.06 -11.43
N PRO A 128 2.78 -10.74 -12.02
CA PRO A 128 2.64 -10.68 -13.47
C PRO A 128 3.47 -9.52 -14.03
N THR A 129 4.22 -9.75 -15.11
CA THR A 129 5.04 -8.70 -15.71
C THR A 129 5.15 -8.91 -17.22
N ARG A 130 5.39 -7.82 -17.95
CA ARG A 130 5.55 -7.86 -19.41
C ARG A 130 6.87 -8.55 -19.72
N SER A 131 6.85 -9.55 -20.61
CA SER A 131 8.02 -10.38 -20.93
C SER A 131 9.26 -9.57 -21.29
N GLN A 132 9.12 -8.53 -22.12
CA GLN A 132 10.26 -7.67 -22.49
C GLN A 132 10.86 -6.95 -21.28
N THR A 133 10.03 -6.27 -20.49
CA THR A 133 10.46 -5.53 -19.30
C THR A 133 11.09 -6.44 -18.24
N ASN A 134 10.54 -7.64 -18.04
CA ASN A 134 11.13 -8.63 -17.13
C ASN A 134 12.52 -9.09 -17.62
N ASN A 135 12.65 -9.41 -18.91
CA ASN A 135 13.95 -9.78 -19.49
C ASN A 135 14.99 -8.67 -19.30
N ASP A 136 14.60 -7.42 -19.50
CA ASP A 136 15.49 -6.27 -19.38
C ASP A 136 15.83 -5.96 -17.91
N ARG A 137 14.88 -6.09 -16.98
CA ARG A 137 15.12 -5.99 -15.52
C ARG A 137 16.11 -7.06 -15.08
N GLY A 138 15.88 -8.31 -15.49
CA GLY A 138 16.77 -9.45 -15.23
C GLY A 138 17.05 -9.66 -13.74
N SER A 139 18.25 -9.32 -13.28
CA SER A 139 18.63 -9.38 -11.86
C SER A 139 19.31 -8.08 -11.40
N LYS A 140 18.99 -6.97 -12.07
CA LYS A 140 19.43 -5.64 -11.63
C LYS A 140 18.84 -5.33 -10.26
N VAL A 141 19.60 -4.58 -9.47
CA VAL A 141 19.10 -4.04 -8.20
C VAL A 141 17.98 -3.05 -8.48
N PHE A 142 17.07 -2.91 -7.54
CA PHE A 142 16.15 -1.78 -7.57
C PHE A 142 16.85 -0.55 -7.00
N ASP A 143 16.67 0.58 -7.67
CA ASP A 143 17.20 1.88 -7.26
C ASP A 143 16.48 2.99 -8.05
N GLU A 144 16.71 4.23 -7.65
CA GLU A 144 16.31 5.41 -8.43
C GLU A 144 17.21 5.55 -9.66
N SER A 145 16.58 5.69 -10.82
CA SER A 145 17.24 6.06 -12.05
C SER A 145 17.36 7.58 -12.11
N ASN A 146 18.52 8.05 -12.57
CA ASN A 146 18.60 9.44 -13.01
C ASN A 146 18.01 9.52 -14.42
N ASP A 147 17.02 10.38 -14.67
CA ASP A 147 16.37 10.52 -15.98
C ASP A 147 17.36 10.69 -17.16
N PHE A 148 18.50 11.34 -16.92
CA PHE A 148 19.54 11.57 -17.93
C PHE A 148 20.41 10.32 -18.21
N GLN A 149 20.34 9.33 -17.34
CA GLN A 149 21.04 8.04 -17.42
C GLN A 149 20.09 6.88 -17.75
N THR A 150 18.78 7.11 -17.72
CA THR A 150 17.76 6.12 -18.11
C THR A 150 17.93 5.73 -19.57
N LEU A 151 18.08 4.43 -19.80
CA LEU A 151 18.26 3.85 -21.12
C LEU A 151 16.93 3.62 -21.83
N ILE A 152 15.93 3.12 -21.09
CA ILE A 152 14.61 2.77 -21.61
C ILE A 152 13.56 3.05 -20.54
N TRP A 153 12.49 3.73 -20.96
CA TRP A 153 11.26 3.97 -20.20
C TRP A 153 10.17 3.01 -20.68
N TYR A 154 9.44 2.38 -19.76
CA TYR A 154 8.36 1.43 -20.05
C TYR A 154 7.02 1.89 -19.48
N ARG A 155 5.98 1.94 -20.32
CA ARG A 155 4.58 2.13 -19.90
C ARG A 155 3.65 1.41 -20.85
N ASN A 156 2.75 0.58 -20.33
CA ASN A 156 1.92 -0.35 -21.08
C ASN A 156 2.78 -1.19 -22.07
N THR A 157 2.47 -1.10 -23.35
CA THR A 157 3.21 -1.74 -24.45
C THR A 157 4.29 -0.84 -25.06
N THR A 158 4.46 0.39 -24.55
CA THR A 158 5.38 1.40 -25.07
C THR A 158 6.76 1.29 -24.43
N GLU A 159 7.79 1.55 -25.23
CA GLU A 159 9.20 1.65 -24.85
C GLU A 159 9.80 2.88 -25.53
N GLN A 160 10.58 3.69 -24.81
CA GLN A 160 11.25 4.85 -25.40
C GLN A 160 12.57 5.16 -24.68
N GLY A 161 13.54 5.72 -25.41
CA GLY A 161 14.84 6.10 -24.85
C GLY A 161 14.96 7.56 -24.41
N ASN A 162 13.91 8.37 -24.60
CA ASN A 162 13.88 9.76 -24.13
C ASN A 162 12.95 9.87 -22.92
N THR A 163 13.27 10.78 -22.00
CA THR A 163 12.43 11.12 -20.85
C THR A 163 10.99 11.45 -21.30
N PRO A 164 9.96 10.83 -20.71
CA PRO A 164 8.56 11.15 -20.99
C PRO A 164 8.21 12.62 -20.74
N GLU A 165 7.38 13.21 -21.60
CA GLU A 165 6.95 14.61 -21.44
C GLU A 165 5.87 14.79 -20.36
N ALA A 166 5.20 13.70 -19.95
CA ALA A 166 4.11 13.71 -18.98
C ALA A 166 3.92 12.35 -18.30
N ASN A 167 3.35 12.38 -17.08
CA ASN A 167 3.06 11.22 -16.25
C ASN A 167 4.30 10.35 -16.02
N ILE A 168 5.45 10.98 -15.72
CA ILE A 168 6.74 10.31 -15.53
C ILE A 168 6.64 9.20 -14.47
N ASP A 169 5.89 9.47 -13.40
CA ASP A 169 5.60 8.55 -12.30
C ASP A 169 4.91 7.23 -12.73
N GLU A 170 4.30 7.18 -13.91
CA GLU A 170 3.66 5.97 -14.45
C GLU A 170 4.62 5.08 -15.27
N TRP A 171 5.87 5.47 -15.41
CA TRP A 171 6.86 4.73 -16.19
C TRP A 171 7.84 4.00 -15.28
N SER A 172 8.20 2.78 -15.67
CA SER A 172 9.41 2.14 -15.12
C SER A 172 10.62 2.47 -15.98
N GLU A 173 11.81 2.39 -15.38
CA GLU A 173 13.06 2.84 -15.97
C GLU A 173 14.14 1.77 -15.91
N LEU A 174 14.80 1.54 -17.03
CA LEU A 174 16.00 0.72 -17.10
C LEU A 174 17.24 1.61 -17.10
N GLY A 175 18.05 1.50 -16.05
CA GLY A 175 19.41 2.03 -16.01
C GLY A 175 20.45 0.99 -16.46
N ASN A 176 21.74 1.37 -16.43
CA ASN A 176 22.83 0.45 -16.78
C ASN A 176 22.88 -0.80 -15.89
N ASN A 177 22.76 -0.62 -14.57
CA ASN A 177 22.89 -1.69 -13.57
C ASN A 177 21.73 -1.74 -12.57
N LEU A 178 20.71 -0.89 -12.76
CA LEU A 178 19.56 -0.75 -11.89
C LEU A 178 18.27 -0.79 -12.69
N PHE A 179 17.16 -1.02 -12.01
CA PHE A 179 15.82 -0.89 -12.54
C PHE A 179 14.97 -0.10 -11.54
N GLU A 180 14.29 0.94 -12.01
CA GLU A 180 13.34 1.69 -11.21
C GLU A 180 11.93 1.30 -11.65
N PRO A 181 11.06 0.80 -10.76
CA PRO A 181 9.67 0.56 -11.10
C PRO A 181 8.88 1.89 -11.07
N ARG A 182 7.71 1.91 -11.72
CA ARG A 182 6.77 3.04 -11.60
C ARG A 182 6.47 3.36 -10.14
N GLU A 183 6.20 4.63 -9.83
CA GLU A 183 6.08 5.11 -8.44
C GLU A 183 5.07 4.33 -7.62
N SER A 184 3.93 4.00 -8.22
CA SER A 184 2.78 3.38 -7.56
C SER A 184 2.97 1.93 -7.10
N VAL A 185 4.17 1.36 -7.25
CA VAL A 185 4.48 -0.02 -6.83
C VAL A 185 5.83 -0.11 -6.09
N LYS A 186 6.46 1.04 -5.80
CA LYS A 186 7.78 1.08 -5.16
C LYS A 186 7.72 0.48 -3.75
N GLY A 187 6.68 0.79 -3.00
CA GLY A 187 6.41 0.24 -1.66
C GLY A 187 6.11 -1.25 -1.70
N ASP A 188 5.29 -1.69 -2.65
CA ASP A 188 4.96 -3.11 -2.85
C ASP A 188 6.23 -3.95 -3.09
N ILE A 189 7.11 -3.45 -3.97
CA ILE A 189 8.39 -4.10 -4.27
C ILE A 189 9.31 -4.10 -3.04
N ALA A 190 9.39 -2.99 -2.31
CA ALA A 190 10.14 -2.91 -1.05
C ALA A 190 9.69 -3.98 -0.05
N ARG A 191 8.39 -4.06 0.24
CA ARG A 191 7.84 -5.02 1.21
C ARG A 191 7.96 -6.46 0.73
N SER A 192 7.87 -6.74 -0.57
CA SER A 192 8.14 -8.07 -1.14
C SER A 192 9.61 -8.49 -1.00
N ILE A 193 10.56 -7.59 -1.21
CA ILE A 193 11.99 -7.92 -1.10
C ILE A 193 12.39 -8.09 0.36
N MET A 194 11.93 -7.21 1.26
CA MET A 194 12.13 -7.37 2.69
C MET A 194 11.53 -8.69 3.20
N TYR A 195 10.32 -9.05 2.74
CA TYR A 195 9.72 -10.35 3.02
C TYR A 195 10.61 -11.51 2.57
N PHE A 196 11.00 -11.54 1.27
CA PHE A 196 11.79 -12.63 0.74
C PHE A 196 13.11 -12.78 1.49
N TYR A 197 13.83 -11.68 1.69
CA TYR A 197 15.12 -11.70 2.37
C TYR A 197 14.98 -12.09 3.85
N THR A 198 13.84 -11.81 4.49
CA THR A 198 13.55 -12.28 5.85
C THR A 198 13.30 -13.78 5.87
N MET A 199 12.38 -14.29 5.03
CA MET A 199 11.97 -15.69 5.07
C MET A 199 13.02 -16.65 4.49
N TYR A 200 13.81 -16.19 3.53
CA TYR A 200 14.76 -17.01 2.77
C TYR A 200 16.19 -16.48 2.83
N ARG A 201 16.57 -15.86 3.97
CA ARG A 201 17.88 -15.25 4.20
C ARG A 201 19.06 -16.18 3.88
N ASP A 202 18.96 -17.45 4.27
CA ASP A 202 20.02 -18.43 4.02
C ASP A 202 20.23 -18.69 2.53
N GLN A 203 19.14 -18.82 1.77
CA GLN A 203 19.19 -19.01 0.32
C GLN A 203 19.73 -17.76 -0.37
N ALA A 204 19.27 -16.58 0.04
CA ALA A 204 19.73 -15.30 -0.47
C ALA A 204 21.24 -15.12 -0.26
N ASN A 205 21.71 -15.30 0.98
CA ASN A 205 23.11 -15.13 1.34
C ASN A 205 24.03 -16.18 0.73
N ALA A 206 23.53 -17.41 0.52
CA ALA A 206 24.29 -18.44 -0.17
C ALA A 206 24.49 -18.11 -1.66
N ALA A 207 23.52 -17.44 -2.29
CA ALA A 207 23.59 -17.08 -3.71
C ALA A 207 24.35 -15.77 -3.96
N ASP A 208 24.04 -14.71 -3.19
CA ASP A 208 24.70 -13.41 -3.25
C ASP A 208 24.43 -12.62 -1.95
N PRO A 209 25.39 -12.58 -1.01
CA PRO A 209 25.20 -11.93 0.29
C PRO A 209 25.12 -10.40 0.22
N ASP A 210 25.60 -9.78 -0.86
CA ASP A 210 25.63 -8.32 -0.99
C ASP A 210 24.36 -7.78 -1.67
N PHE A 211 23.61 -8.63 -2.39
CA PHE A 211 22.49 -8.21 -3.25
C PHE A 211 21.38 -7.44 -2.51
N PHE A 212 20.99 -7.88 -1.31
CA PHE A 212 19.99 -7.15 -0.52
C PHE A 212 20.56 -5.83 0.02
N GLY A 213 21.80 -5.86 0.54
CA GLY A 213 22.43 -4.68 1.14
C GLY A 213 22.62 -3.52 0.17
N LEU A 214 22.82 -3.80 -1.12
CA LEU A 214 22.95 -2.78 -2.19
C LEU A 214 21.69 -1.94 -2.41
N GLN A 215 20.52 -2.44 -2.03
CA GLN A 215 19.22 -1.80 -2.27
C GLN A 215 18.45 -1.56 -0.97
N GLN A 216 18.99 -1.95 0.19
CA GLN A 216 18.28 -1.82 1.47
C GLN A 216 17.86 -0.37 1.75
N GLU A 217 18.73 0.61 1.49
CA GLU A 217 18.44 2.03 1.72
C GLU A 217 17.26 2.49 0.87
N ILE A 218 17.31 2.25 -0.44
CA ILE A 218 16.23 2.70 -1.32
C ILE A 218 14.91 1.96 -1.08
N LEU A 219 14.94 0.67 -0.74
CA LEU A 219 13.72 -0.06 -0.36
C LEU A 219 13.11 0.48 0.93
N CYS A 220 13.94 0.96 1.87
CA CYS A 220 13.43 1.65 3.05
C CYS A 220 12.74 2.95 2.66
N ASP A 221 13.36 3.78 1.82
CA ASP A 221 12.75 5.04 1.37
C ASP A 221 11.42 4.80 0.65
N TRP A 222 11.38 3.82 -0.26
CA TRP A 222 10.17 3.42 -0.97
C TRP A 222 9.05 2.90 -0.05
N HIS A 223 9.39 2.11 0.96
CA HIS A 223 8.40 1.62 1.93
C HIS A 223 7.64 2.76 2.64
N TYR A 224 8.32 3.88 2.93
CA TYR A 224 7.70 5.04 3.57
C TYR A 224 7.07 6.02 2.59
N ALA A 225 7.64 6.17 1.39
CA ALA A 225 7.11 7.04 0.35
C ALA A 225 5.82 6.48 -0.28
N ASP A 226 5.70 5.15 -0.33
CA ASP A 226 4.56 4.42 -0.87
C ASP A 226 4.00 3.44 0.20
N PRO A 227 3.20 3.96 1.18
CA PRO A 227 2.56 3.15 2.21
C PRO A 227 1.62 2.10 1.62
N VAL A 228 1.39 1.03 2.39
CA VAL A 228 0.49 -0.06 2.01
C VAL A 228 -0.90 0.47 1.68
N ASP A 229 -1.36 0.22 0.46
CA ASP A 229 -2.71 0.55 0.03
C ASP A 229 -3.69 -0.63 0.20
N GLN A 230 -4.95 -0.41 -0.14
CA GLN A 230 -5.98 -1.46 -0.07
C GLN A 230 -5.66 -2.64 -0.98
N VAL A 231 -5.12 -2.38 -2.18
CA VAL A 231 -4.87 -3.41 -3.19
C VAL A 231 -3.78 -4.35 -2.69
N GLU A 232 -2.69 -3.82 -2.17
CA GLU A 232 -1.58 -4.60 -1.61
C GLU A 232 -2.01 -5.35 -0.33
N TRP A 233 -2.75 -4.67 0.57
CA TRP A 233 -3.29 -5.31 1.79
C TRP A 233 -4.15 -6.52 1.45
N GLU A 234 -5.11 -6.36 0.53
CA GLU A 234 -5.97 -7.44 0.08
C GLU A 234 -5.18 -8.53 -0.66
N ARG A 235 -4.19 -8.16 -1.48
CA ARG A 235 -3.34 -9.11 -2.19
C ARG A 235 -2.59 -10.02 -1.21
N SER A 236 -1.99 -9.44 -0.17
CA SER A 236 -1.30 -10.18 0.89
C SER A 236 -2.22 -11.20 1.58
N HIS A 237 -3.46 -10.80 1.88
CA HIS A 237 -4.46 -11.70 2.47
C HIS A 237 -4.98 -12.76 1.50
N LYS A 238 -5.13 -12.45 0.21
CA LYS A 238 -5.50 -13.42 -0.84
C LYS A 238 -4.42 -14.48 -1.00
N ILE A 239 -3.14 -14.09 -1.01
CA ILE A 239 -2.00 -15.02 -1.05
C ILE A 239 -2.00 -15.92 0.18
N ALA A 240 -2.22 -15.36 1.37
CA ALA A 240 -2.23 -16.09 2.63
C ALA A 240 -3.18 -17.31 2.60
N GLN A 241 -4.33 -17.21 1.93
CA GLN A 241 -5.28 -18.34 1.78
C GLN A 241 -4.68 -19.58 1.10
N TRP A 242 -3.59 -19.41 0.35
CA TRP A 242 -2.86 -20.47 -0.35
C TRP A 242 -1.49 -20.79 0.26
N GLN A 243 -1.10 -20.07 1.32
CA GLN A 243 0.19 -20.20 2.01
C GLN A 243 -0.03 -20.24 3.53
N GLU A 244 -0.82 -21.22 3.99
CA GLU A 244 -1.02 -21.53 5.41
C GLU A 244 -1.64 -20.40 6.25
N GLY A 245 -2.34 -19.44 5.63
CA GLY A 245 -2.87 -18.26 6.31
C GLY A 245 -1.82 -17.21 6.64
N LYS A 246 -0.60 -17.32 6.09
CA LYS A 246 0.52 -16.42 6.38
C LYS A 246 0.58 -15.27 5.36
N ALA A 247 0.14 -14.09 5.80
CA ALA A 247 0.27 -12.84 5.05
C ALA A 247 1.70 -12.27 5.16
N ASN A 248 2.07 -11.34 4.27
CA ASN A 248 3.36 -10.66 4.37
C ASN A 248 3.37 -9.72 5.60
N PRO A 249 4.17 -9.96 6.65
CA PRO A 249 4.18 -9.14 7.86
C PRO A 249 4.65 -7.70 7.63
N PHE A 250 5.42 -7.41 6.56
CA PHE A 250 5.81 -6.04 6.20
C PHE A 250 4.64 -5.24 5.60
N VAL A 251 3.61 -5.92 5.10
CA VAL A 251 2.32 -5.31 4.70
C VAL A 251 1.43 -5.09 5.92
N LEU A 252 1.48 -6.01 6.90
CA LEU A 252 0.66 -5.92 8.11
C LEU A 252 1.07 -4.79 9.05
N ASP A 253 2.38 -4.55 9.19
CA ASP A 253 2.94 -3.60 10.14
C ASP A 253 4.05 -2.74 9.51
N CYS A 254 3.71 -1.50 9.13
CA CYS A 254 4.69 -0.52 8.61
C CYS A 254 5.91 -0.30 9.51
N SER A 255 5.78 -0.47 10.83
CA SER A 255 6.90 -0.28 11.77
C SER A 255 7.91 -1.43 11.70
N LEU A 256 7.52 -2.59 11.16
CA LEU A 256 8.38 -3.77 11.10
C LEU A 256 9.62 -3.51 10.25
N ALA A 257 9.48 -2.80 9.13
CA ALA A 257 10.60 -2.40 8.29
C ALA A 257 11.65 -1.60 9.10
N ALA A 258 11.22 -0.62 9.90
CA ALA A 258 12.09 0.14 10.81
C ALA A 258 12.82 -0.74 11.82
N ARG A 259 12.11 -1.71 12.40
CA ARG A 259 12.61 -2.59 13.46
C ARG A 259 13.58 -3.66 12.96
N VAL A 260 13.51 -4.03 11.68
CA VAL A 260 14.35 -5.10 11.09
C VAL A 260 15.45 -4.53 10.19
N TYR A 261 15.17 -3.50 9.38
CA TYR A 261 16.06 -3.04 8.31
C TYR A 261 16.28 -1.52 8.26
N CYS A 262 15.24 -0.72 8.50
CA CYS A 262 15.21 0.72 8.23
C CYS A 262 15.50 1.57 9.47
N ASN A 263 16.58 1.25 10.19
CA ASN A 263 16.93 1.87 11.47
C ASN A 263 17.23 3.38 11.41
N GLN A 264 17.38 3.95 10.21
CA GLN A 264 17.59 5.38 9.98
C GLN A 264 16.27 6.18 9.88
N VAL A 265 15.13 5.49 9.78
CA VAL A 265 13.81 6.12 9.60
C VAL A 265 12.93 5.85 10.82
N SER A 266 12.13 6.83 11.22
CA SER A 266 11.24 6.71 12.38
C SER A 266 10.17 5.63 12.16
N ALA A 267 9.94 4.81 13.18
CA ALA A 267 9.00 3.68 13.14
C ALA A 267 7.49 4.07 13.22
N GLU A 268 7.14 5.33 12.98
CA GLU A 268 5.77 5.81 13.13
C GLU A 268 4.89 5.39 11.94
N CYS A 269 3.94 4.49 12.21
CA CYS A 269 2.88 4.13 11.28
C CYS A 269 1.83 5.24 11.22
N MET A 270 1.67 5.88 10.06
CA MET A 270 0.51 6.71 9.77
C MET A 270 -0.55 5.83 9.11
N LEU A 271 -1.77 5.77 9.66
CA LEU A 271 -2.88 4.95 9.14
C LEU A 271 -3.97 5.84 8.52
N VAL A 272 -4.64 5.34 7.48
CA VAL A 272 -5.84 5.96 6.94
C VAL A 272 -6.92 5.81 8.00
N ASP A 273 -7.21 6.90 8.71
CA ASP A 273 -8.25 6.87 9.72
C ASP A 273 -9.62 6.81 9.02
N VAL A 274 -10.31 5.67 9.11
CA VAL A 274 -11.65 5.47 8.55
C VAL A 274 -12.66 6.43 9.19
N ASP A 275 -12.35 6.98 10.37
CA ASP A 275 -13.22 7.93 11.07
C ASP A 275 -13.35 9.29 10.34
N ASP A 276 -12.32 9.76 9.64
CA ASP A 276 -12.35 11.05 8.93
C ASP A 276 -13.22 10.99 7.65
N ALA A 277 -13.26 9.85 6.96
CA ALA A 277 -14.04 9.70 5.73
C ALA A 277 -15.56 9.53 6.00
N ILE A 278 -15.94 8.98 7.16
CA ILE A 278 -17.35 8.79 7.53
C ILE A 278 -17.92 10.05 8.21
N THR A 279 -17.13 10.76 9.02
CA THR A 279 -17.57 12.01 9.65
C THR A 279 -17.89 13.10 8.63
N ASP A 280 -17.23 13.13 7.47
CA ASP A 280 -17.55 14.04 6.36
C ASP A 280 -18.90 13.74 5.68
N LEU A 281 -19.50 12.56 5.88
CA LEU A 281 -20.83 12.20 5.36
C LEU A 281 -21.97 12.48 6.36
N ILE A 282 -21.65 12.68 7.65
CA ILE A 282 -22.63 12.92 8.71
C ILE A 282 -22.64 14.41 9.05
N HIS A 283 -23.64 15.12 8.57
CA HIS A 283 -23.80 16.54 8.86
C HIS A 283 -24.88 16.77 9.91
N VAL A 284 -24.49 17.35 11.05
CA VAL A 284 -25.41 17.73 12.15
C VAL A 284 -25.66 19.24 12.10
N TYR A 285 -26.92 19.63 11.92
CA TYR A 285 -27.30 21.04 11.78
C TYR A 285 -28.71 21.33 12.32
N PRO A 286 -29.04 22.59 12.66
CA PRO A 286 -28.13 23.72 12.77
C PRO A 286 -27.24 23.57 14.00
N ASN A 287 -25.99 24.01 13.91
CA ASN A 287 -25.11 24.20 15.06
C ASN A 287 -24.68 25.69 15.10
N PRO A 288 -25.16 26.51 16.05
CA PRO A 288 -25.95 26.13 17.23
C PRO A 288 -27.42 25.76 16.97
N ALA A 289 -27.95 24.86 17.79
CA ALA A 289 -29.29 24.29 17.70
C ALA A 289 -30.27 24.88 18.74
N GLN A 290 -31.54 25.01 18.37
CA GLN A 290 -32.61 25.44 19.30
C GLN A 290 -33.47 24.26 19.72
N GLU A 291 -34.55 23.94 19.01
CA GLU A 291 -35.46 22.86 19.43
C GLU A 291 -35.17 21.53 18.74
N PHE A 292 -34.54 21.57 17.57
CA PHE A 292 -34.32 20.40 16.74
C PHE A 292 -32.90 20.37 16.19
N LEU A 293 -32.41 19.14 16.01
CA LEU A 293 -31.25 18.81 15.17
C LEU A 293 -31.69 17.98 13.97
N TYR A 294 -31.00 18.18 12.86
CA TYR A 294 -31.07 17.38 11.66
C TYR A 294 -29.72 16.69 11.48
N ILE A 295 -29.76 15.44 11.06
CA ILE A 295 -28.58 14.58 10.87
C ILE A 295 -28.73 13.94 9.50
N ASP A 296 -27.92 14.40 8.55
CA ASP A 296 -27.85 13.81 7.21
C ASP A 296 -26.92 12.59 7.21
N GLY A 297 -27.05 11.72 6.22
CA GLY A 297 -26.17 10.54 6.06
C GLY A 297 -26.49 9.35 6.97
N VAL A 298 -27.53 9.45 7.81
CA VAL A 298 -27.94 8.39 8.75
C VAL A 298 -29.39 7.97 8.57
N SER A 299 -29.69 6.70 8.87
CA SER A 299 -31.05 6.17 8.92
C SER A 299 -31.68 6.35 10.31
N ASP A 300 -32.99 6.16 10.42
CA ASP A 300 -33.71 6.25 11.70
C ASP A 300 -33.15 5.26 12.73
N SER A 301 -32.53 5.80 13.77
CA SER A 301 -31.82 5.02 14.77
C SER A 301 -31.95 5.62 16.18
N LYS A 302 -31.53 4.84 17.17
CA LYS A 302 -31.33 5.33 18.54
C LYS A 302 -29.97 6.01 18.63
N ILE A 303 -29.93 7.15 19.27
CA ILE A 303 -28.68 7.88 19.56
C ILE A 303 -28.61 8.21 21.04
N SER A 304 -27.39 8.51 21.49
CA SER A 304 -27.17 9.07 22.81
C SER A 304 -26.67 10.50 22.68
N ILE A 305 -27.14 11.38 23.57
CA ILE A 305 -26.64 12.74 23.68
C ILE A 305 -26.15 12.90 25.11
N SER A 306 -24.88 13.29 25.27
CA SER A 306 -24.25 13.52 26.56
C SER A 306 -23.88 14.99 26.74
N SER A 307 -24.06 15.50 27.96
CA SER A 307 -23.59 16.83 28.33
C SER A 307 -22.10 16.80 28.71
N VAL A 308 -21.45 17.97 28.74
CA VAL A 308 -20.06 18.11 29.25
C VAL A 308 -19.86 17.61 30.70
N ASN A 309 -20.93 17.45 31.46
CA ASN A 309 -20.89 16.93 32.83
C ASN A 309 -21.09 15.41 32.90
N GLY A 310 -21.19 14.73 31.75
CA GLY A 310 -21.35 13.27 31.66
C GLY A 310 -22.78 12.77 31.84
N GLU A 311 -23.78 13.65 31.87
CA GLU A 311 -25.19 13.23 31.87
C GLU A 311 -25.58 12.74 30.47
N VAL A 312 -26.03 11.49 30.36
CA VAL A 312 -26.39 10.84 29.09
C VAL A 312 -27.91 10.69 28.99
N SER A 313 -28.47 11.10 27.85
CA SER A 313 -29.89 10.94 27.50
C SER A 313 -30.03 10.26 26.15
N LEU A 314 -31.03 9.38 26.02
CA LEU A 314 -31.31 8.66 24.77
C LEU A 314 -32.36 9.40 23.93
N TYR A 315 -32.08 9.51 22.64
CA TYR A 315 -32.96 10.13 21.66
C TYR A 315 -33.18 9.20 20.46
N MET A 316 -34.16 9.54 19.63
CA MET A 316 -34.47 8.83 18.39
C MET A 316 -34.33 9.79 17.22
N ILE A 317 -33.63 9.36 16.17
CA ILE A 317 -33.69 10.00 14.87
C ILE A 317 -34.96 9.52 14.17
N ARG A 318 -35.76 10.46 13.66
CA ARG A 318 -36.92 10.18 12.81
C ARG A 318 -36.90 11.07 11.58
N ASN A 319 -36.81 10.47 10.40
CA ASN A 319 -36.59 11.15 9.13
C ASN A 319 -35.45 12.17 9.22
N GLY A 320 -34.30 11.74 9.75
CA GLY A 320 -33.12 12.59 9.94
C GLY A 320 -33.28 13.70 10.98
N LYS A 321 -34.35 13.71 11.79
CA LYS A 321 -34.65 14.77 12.77
C LYS A 321 -34.65 14.25 14.21
N VAL A 322 -34.10 15.05 15.13
CA VAL A 322 -34.06 14.80 16.57
C VAL A 322 -34.65 16.01 17.32
N ASP A 323 -35.57 15.76 18.26
CA ASP A 323 -36.10 16.77 19.17
C ASP A 323 -35.21 16.89 20.40
N ILE A 324 -34.60 18.06 20.58
CA ILE A 324 -33.70 18.39 21.68
C ILE A 324 -34.25 19.53 22.55
N SER A 325 -35.55 19.83 22.45
CA SER A 325 -36.21 20.89 23.20
C SER A 325 -36.11 20.71 24.72
N SER A 326 -35.95 19.47 25.18
CA SER A 326 -35.73 19.12 26.59
C SER A 326 -34.34 19.44 27.12
N LEU A 327 -33.35 19.68 26.25
CA LEU A 327 -31.98 20.00 26.66
C LEU A 327 -31.89 21.45 27.14
N VAL A 328 -31.11 21.66 28.20
CA VAL A 328 -30.72 23.01 28.66
C VAL A 328 -29.64 23.60 27.75
N LYS A 329 -29.42 24.91 27.81
CA LYS A 329 -28.37 25.56 27.01
C LYS A 329 -26.99 25.03 27.42
N GLY A 330 -26.16 24.65 26.45
CA GLY A 330 -24.86 24.03 26.72
C GLY A 330 -24.21 23.36 25.51
N ILE A 331 -23.05 22.78 25.74
CA ILE A 331 -22.32 21.95 24.76
C ILE A 331 -22.69 20.49 25.00
N TYR A 332 -22.93 19.77 23.91
CA TYR A 332 -23.34 18.37 23.93
C TYR A 332 -22.55 17.55 22.92
N PHE A 333 -22.33 16.28 23.27
CA PHE A 333 -21.75 15.26 22.39
C PHE A 333 -22.85 14.29 22.00
N LEU A 334 -23.08 14.15 20.71
CA LEU A 334 -24.02 13.22 20.12
C LEU A 334 -23.24 11.98 19.67
N SER A 335 -23.57 10.82 20.22
CA SER A 335 -22.95 9.54 19.86
C SER A 335 -23.96 8.61 19.19
N LEU A 336 -23.54 8.02 18.08
CA LEU A 336 -24.36 7.14 17.23
C LEU A 336 -23.49 6.03 16.63
N GLU A 337 -24.08 4.85 16.41
CA GLU A 337 -23.39 3.71 15.80
C GLU A 337 -23.76 3.61 14.32
N LEU A 338 -22.77 3.53 13.43
CA LEU A 338 -22.94 3.21 12.01
C LEU A 338 -22.03 2.05 11.63
N ASN A 339 -22.58 1.04 10.96
CA ASN A 339 -21.83 -0.12 10.48
C ASN A 339 -20.96 -0.81 11.56
N GLY A 340 -21.37 -0.74 12.84
CA GLY A 340 -20.62 -1.32 13.97
C GLY A 340 -19.54 -0.41 14.57
N ILE A 341 -19.47 0.87 14.17
CA ILE A 341 -18.51 1.87 14.65
C ILE A 341 -19.27 3.01 15.36
N ASP A 342 -18.80 3.39 16.54
CA ASP A 342 -19.33 4.52 17.31
C ASP A 342 -18.72 5.84 16.84
N HIS A 343 -19.55 6.75 16.35
CA HIS A 343 -19.15 8.11 15.99
C HIS A 343 -19.64 9.13 17.03
N SER A 344 -18.88 10.20 17.25
CA SER A 344 -19.22 11.26 18.19
C SER A 344 -19.08 12.65 17.56
N LEU A 345 -20.16 13.44 17.61
CA LEU A 345 -20.24 14.78 17.02
C LEU A 345 -20.60 15.81 18.08
N THR A 346 -20.00 17.00 18.02
CA THR A 346 -20.26 18.07 18.99
C THR A 346 -21.25 19.10 18.45
N PHE A 347 -22.23 19.50 19.26
CA PHE A 347 -23.12 20.63 18.94
C PHE A 347 -23.39 21.52 20.16
N VAL A 348 -23.82 22.76 19.90
CA VAL A 348 -24.19 23.74 20.92
C VAL A 348 -25.71 23.91 20.95
N LYS A 349 -26.34 23.70 22.11
CA LYS A 349 -27.75 24.04 22.39
C LYS A 349 -27.84 25.49 22.88
N MET A 350 -28.67 26.29 22.19
CA MET A 350 -28.96 27.69 22.51
C MET A 350 -30.29 27.91 23.22
#